data_AF-A0A959Z3K0-F1
#
_entry.id   AF-A0A959Z3K0-F1
#
_cell.length_a   1.000
_cell.length_b   1.000
_cell.length_c   1.000
_cell.angle_alpha   90.00
_cell.angle_beta   90.00
_cell.angle_gamma   90.00
#
_symmetry.space_group_name_H-M   'P 1'
#
loop_
_entity.id
_entity.type
_entity.pdbx_description
1 polymer ?
#
loop_
_entity_poly.entity_id
_entity_poly.type
_entity_poly.pdbx_seq_one_letter_code
_entity_poly.pdbx_strand_id
1 'polypeptide(L)'
;PFLSRTVFPADLLRSLEKHLLDAPASSCQDQDLMRALKRYDAEPTPFLEDIPERTIFRFNNRLFVKGAQVRKRFKCRCLNDRRNYLIDPLAEVQVQGSMPARRAS
;
A
#
# COMPACT_ATOMS: atom_id res chain seq x y z
N PRO A 1 -27.05 -10.56 9.09
CA PRO A 1 -25.58 -10.40 8.95
C PRO A 1 -24.89 -11.77 9.02
N PHE A 2 -24.45 -12.30 7.88
CA PHE A 2 -23.89 -13.65 7.80
C PHE A 2 -22.37 -13.59 7.78
N LEU A 3 -21.75 -13.60 8.98
CA LEU A 3 -20.33 -13.90 9.16
C LEU A 3 -20.21 -15.37 9.55
N SER A 4 -20.05 -16.26 8.58
CA SER A 4 -19.78 -17.67 8.85
C SER A 4 -18.28 -17.98 8.72
N ARG A 5 -17.79 -18.81 9.65
CA ARG A 5 -16.42 -19.38 9.67
C ARG A 5 -16.07 -20.27 8.47
N THR A 6 -17.01 -20.45 7.53
CA THR A 6 -16.84 -21.27 6.34
C THR A 6 -16.27 -20.52 5.15
N VAL A 7 -16.21 -19.18 5.19
CA VAL A 7 -15.76 -18.34 4.07
C VAL A 7 -14.48 -17.56 4.37
N PHE A 8 -14.23 -17.22 5.64
CA PHE A 8 -13.11 -16.37 6.02
C PHE A 8 -12.10 -17.10 6.94
N PRO A 9 -10.80 -17.02 6.63
CA PRO A 9 -9.74 -17.57 7.48
C PRO A 9 -9.71 -16.89 8.85
N ALA A 10 -9.29 -17.64 9.87
CA ALA A 10 -9.41 -17.26 11.28
C ALA A 10 -8.78 -15.89 11.61
N ASP A 11 -7.73 -15.50 10.90
CA ASP A 11 -7.02 -14.23 11.11
C ASP A 11 -7.82 -13.03 10.62
N LEU A 12 -8.56 -13.17 9.51
CA LEU A 12 -9.45 -12.12 8.99
C LEU A 12 -10.67 -11.93 9.90
N LEU A 13 -11.19 -13.03 10.46
CA LEU A 13 -12.33 -12.97 11.39
C LEU A 13 -12.00 -12.18 12.65
N ARG A 14 -10.80 -12.37 13.23
CA ARG A 14 -10.38 -11.59 14.41
C ARG A 14 -10.24 -10.10 14.11
N SER A 15 -9.75 -9.75 12.93
CA SER A 15 -9.64 -8.34 12.52
C SER A 15 -11.01 -7.71 12.30
N LEU A 16 -11.93 -8.45 11.67
CA LEU A 16 -13.31 -8.01 11.43
C LEU A 16 -14.12 -7.88 12.72
N GLU A 17 -13.98 -8.81 13.67
CA GLU A 17 -14.67 -8.75 14.97
C GLU A 17 -14.28 -7.51 15.76
N LYS A 18 -12.99 -7.15 15.80
CA LYS A 18 -12.52 -5.91 16.42
C LYS A 18 -13.07 -4.67 15.71
N HIS A 19 -13.02 -4.67 14.37
CA HIS A 19 -13.49 -3.56 13.56
C HIS A 19 -15.00 -3.27 13.74
N LEU A 20 -15.80 -4.33 13.87
CA LEU A 20 -17.26 -4.23 14.07
C LEU A 20 -17.66 -3.80 15.48
N LEU A 21 -16.81 -4.04 16.48
CA LEU A 21 -17.05 -3.61 17.87
C LEU A 21 -16.68 -2.15 18.11
N ASP A 22 -15.64 -1.63 17.44
CA ASP A 22 -15.07 -0.31 17.72
C ASP A 22 -15.54 0.82 16.80
N ALA A 23 -16.39 0.51 15.80
CA ALA A 23 -16.89 1.40 14.73
C ALA A 23 -16.61 2.91 14.88
N PRO A 24 -15.46 3.42 14.41
CA PRO A 24 -15.39 4.80 13.95
C PRO A 24 -15.96 4.82 12.52
N ALA A 25 -16.80 5.79 12.20
CA ALA A 25 -17.48 5.98 10.90
C ALA A 25 -16.54 6.31 9.72
N SER A 26 -15.30 5.79 9.72
CA SER A 26 -14.25 6.03 8.76
C SER A 26 -13.66 4.68 8.35
N SER A 27 -14.10 4.18 7.19
CA SER A 27 -13.62 2.98 6.48
C SER A 27 -12.12 3.00 6.10
N CYS A 28 -11.31 3.92 6.65
CA CYS A 28 -9.93 4.20 6.23
C CYS A 28 -8.87 4.00 7.33
N GLN A 29 -9.24 3.63 8.56
CA GLN A 29 -8.30 3.70 9.70
C GLN A 29 -7.76 2.37 10.22
N ASP A 30 -8.30 1.23 9.78
CA ASP A 30 -7.83 -0.06 10.29
C ASP A 30 -6.69 -0.64 9.45
N GLN A 31 -5.47 -0.19 9.77
CA GLN A 31 -4.25 -0.59 9.08
C GLN A 31 -4.00 -2.10 9.13
N ASP A 32 -4.45 -2.77 10.20
CA ASP A 32 -4.25 -4.20 10.38
C ASP A 32 -5.22 -5.02 9.52
N LEU A 33 -6.47 -4.55 9.41
CA LEU A 33 -7.44 -5.14 8.49
C LEU A 33 -7.01 -4.99 7.03
N MET A 34 -6.52 -3.82 6.64
CA MET A 34 -6.02 -3.57 5.27
C MET A 34 -4.86 -4.51 4.91
N ARG A 35 -3.91 -4.73 5.83
CA ARG A 35 -2.81 -5.69 5.64
C ARG A 35 -3.30 -7.14 5.55
N ALA A 36 -4.33 -7.50 6.31
CA ALA A 36 -4.88 -8.86 6.31
C ALA A 36 -5.63 -9.18 5.00
N LEU A 37 -6.45 -8.25 4.49
CA LEU A 37 -7.19 -8.41 3.24
C LEU A 37 -6.27 -8.56 2.03
N LYS A 38 -5.20 -7.77 1.98
CA LYS A 38 -4.23 -7.77 0.89
C LYS A 38 -3.51 -9.10 0.66
N ARG A 39 -3.48 -9.98 1.68
CA ARG A 39 -2.92 -11.34 1.54
C ARG A 39 -3.77 -12.27 0.67
N TYR A 40 -5.00 -11.87 0.37
CA TYR A 40 -5.98 -12.65 -0.39
C TYR A 40 -6.26 -12.06 -1.77
N ASP A 41 -5.57 -11.00 -2.18
CA ASP A 41 -5.67 -10.44 -3.54
C ASP A 41 -4.86 -11.28 -4.55
N ALA A 42 -5.43 -11.48 -5.74
CA ALA A 42 -4.85 -12.30 -6.80
C ALA A 42 -3.56 -11.73 -7.42
N GLU A 43 -3.37 -10.40 -7.35
CA GLU A 43 -2.14 -9.71 -7.76
C GLU A 43 -1.76 -8.67 -6.69
N PRO A 44 -0.91 -9.03 -5.71
CA PRO A 44 -0.55 -8.13 -4.62
C PRO A 44 0.30 -6.96 -5.15
N THR A 45 -0.22 -5.74 -5.06
CA THR A 45 0.59 -4.52 -5.27
C THR A 45 1.40 -4.23 -4.01
N PRO A 46 2.69 -3.87 -4.06
CA PRO A 46 3.44 -3.54 -2.83
C PRO A 46 2.90 -2.25 -2.19
N PHE A 47 3.11 -2.08 -0.88
CA PHE A 47 2.94 -0.76 -0.26
C PHE A 47 4.14 0.13 -0.58
N LEU A 48 3.94 1.45 -0.49
CA LEU A 48 5.02 2.42 -0.69
C LEU A 48 6.17 2.22 0.30
N GLU A 49 5.90 1.79 1.53
CA GLU A 49 6.94 1.48 2.51
C GLU A 49 7.83 0.31 2.09
N ASP A 50 7.27 -0.69 1.41
CA ASP A 50 7.96 -1.92 1.02
C ASP A 50 8.95 -1.74 -0.13
N ILE A 51 8.81 -0.67 -0.93
CA ILE A 51 9.67 -0.46 -2.10
C ILE A 51 10.94 0.36 -1.74
N PRO A 52 12.09 0.13 -2.39
CA PRO A 52 13.32 0.90 -2.10
C PRO A 52 13.17 2.40 -2.38
N GLU A 53 13.93 3.24 -1.67
CA GLU A 53 14.07 4.64 -2.07
C GLU A 53 14.55 4.77 -3.52
N ARG A 54 14.22 5.90 -4.16
CA ARG A 54 14.50 6.19 -5.58
C ARG A 54 13.81 5.28 -6.59
N THR A 55 13.00 4.32 -6.14
CA THR A 55 12.15 3.52 -7.03
C THR A 55 11.11 4.40 -7.72
N ILE A 56 10.93 4.19 -9.03
CA ILE A 56 9.85 4.80 -9.79
C ILE A 56 8.59 3.95 -9.62
N PHE A 57 7.50 4.57 -9.22
CA PHE A 57 6.22 3.90 -9.03
C PHE A 57 5.07 4.74 -9.60
N ARG A 58 3.97 4.06 -9.93
CA ARG A 58 2.70 4.69 -10.29
C ARG A 58 1.76 4.69 -9.10
N PHE A 59 1.16 5.85 -8.85
CA PHE A 59 0.15 6.08 -7.82
C PHE A 59 -0.88 7.08 -8.36
N ASN A 60 -2.19 6.80 -8.23
CA ASN A 60 -3.27 7.65 -8.75
C ASN A 60 -3.05 8.11 -10.20
N ASN A 61 -2.68 7.17 -11.09
CA ASN A 61 -2.41 7.41 -12.51
C ASN A 61 -1.26 8.39 -12.82
N ARG A 62 -0.44 8.72 -11.82
CA ARG A 62 0.74 9.59 -11.95
C ARG A 62 2.01 8.84 -11.58
N LEU A 63 3.14 9.26 -12.13
CA LEU A 63 4.44 8.68 -11.85
C LEU A 63 5.17 9.47 -10.77
N PHE A 64 5.79 8.74 -9.85
CA PHE A 64 6.53 9.28 -8.73
C PHE A 64 7.86 8.56 -8.56
N VAL A 65 8.80 9.26 -7.94
CA VAL A 65 10.05 8.70 -7.40
C VAL A 65 9.95 8.71 -5.88
N LYS A 66 10.12 7.55 -5.24
CA LYS A 66 10.15 7.47 -3.77
C LYS A 66 11.35 8.26 -3.25
N GLY A 67 11.12 9.18 -2.34
CA GLY A 67 12.19 9.86 -1.61
C GLY A 67 12.18 9.50 -0.13
N ALA A 68 12.88 10.29 0.66
CA ALA A 68 13.06 10.05 2.08
C ALA A 68 11.73 10.08 2.86
N GLN A 69 11.68 9.29 3.93
CA GLN A 69 10.62 9.38 4.92
C GLN A 69 10.75 10.69 5.72
N VAL A 70 9.64 11.42 5.83
CA VAL A 70 9.52 12.63 6.63
C VAL A 70 8.39 12.42 7.64
N ARG A 71 8.76 12.33 8.92
CA ARG A 71 7.86 11.95 10.02
C ARG A 71 7.22 10.58 9.72
N LYS A 72 5.94 10.56 9.36
CA LYS A 72 5.17 9.34 9.06
C LYS A 72 4.88 9.15 7.57
N ARG A 73 5.36 10.00 6.67
CA ARG A 73 5.03 9.93 5.23
C ARG A 73 6.27 9.98 4.36
N PHE A 74 6.19 9.47 3.13
CA PHE A 74 7.30 9.55 2.18
C PHE A 74 7.18 10.79 1.30
N LYS A 75 8.27 11.56 1.21
CA LYS A 75 8.38 12.69 0.29
C LYS A 75 8.71 12.18 -1.11
N CYS A 76 7.70 12.07 -1.95
CA CYS A 76 7.80 11.54 -3.30
C CYS A 76 7.76 12.66 -4.33
N ARG A 77 8.67 12.62 -5.32
CA ARG A 77 8.68 13.61 -6.41
C ARG A 77 7.82 13.11 -7.56
N CYS A 78 6.81 13.88 -7.95
CA CYS A 78 6.02 13.55 -9.12
C CYS A 78 6.78 13.91 -10.41
N LEU A 79 6.81 12.99 -11.36
CA LEU A 79 7.46 13.20 -12.65
C LEU A 79 6.58 13.99 -13.63
N ASN A 80 5.26 13.98 -13.44
CA ASN A 80 4.32 14.69 -14.30
C ASN A 80 4.43 16.23 -14.16
N ASP A 81 4.59 16.74 -12.94
CA ASP A 81 4.59 18.20 -12.65
C ASP A 81 5.84 18.68 -11.90
N ARG A 82 6.79 17.77 -11.62
CA ARG A 82 8.04 18.03 -10.90
C ARG A 82 7.88 18.50 -9.44
N ARG A 83 6.68 18.41 -8.85
CA ARG A 83 6.40 18.80 -7.46
C ARG A 83 6.64 17.64 -6.48
N ASN A 84 6.81 17.98 -5.20
CA ASN A 84 6.94 17.00 -4.12
C ASN A 84 5.59 16.77 -3.43
N TYR A 85 5.30 15.51 -3.09
CA TYR A 85 4.08 15.06 -2.45
C TYR A 85 4.42 14.21 -1.22
N LEU A 86 3.60 14.31 -0.17
CA LEU A 86 3.71 13.46 1.01
C LEU A 86 2.70 12.32 0.88
N ILE A 87 3.20 11.13 0.55
CA ILE A 87 2.38 9.94 0.32
C ILE A 87 2.42 9.04 1.56
N ASP A 88 1.28 8.43 1.87
CA ASP A 88 1.13 7.53 3.01
C ASP A 88 2.01 6.27 2.82
N PRO A 89 2.67 5.76 3.87
CA PRO A 89 3.45 4.51 3.80
C PRO A 89 2.64 3.32 3.29
N LEU A 90 1.35 3.26 3.64
CA LEU A 90 0.42 2.19 3.26
C LEU A 90 -0.29 2.46 1.93
N ALA A 91 0.16 3.45 1.16
CA ALA A 91 -0.34 3.65 -0.19
C ALA A 91 0.08 2.46 -1.07
N GLU A 92 -0.89 1.84 -1.74
CA GLU A 92 -0.65 0.82 -2.75
C GLU A 92 -0.06 1.44 -4.01
N VAL A 93 1.01 0.84 -4.52
CA VAL A 93 1.76 1.40 -5.66
C VAL A 93 2.11 0.31 -6.67
N GLN A 94 2.15 0.71 -7.94
CA GLN A 94 2.60 -0.17 -9.02
C GLN A 94 4.04 0.18 -9.39
N VAL A 95 4.97 -0.72 -9.14
CA VAL A 95 6.37 -0.55 -9.57
C VAL A 95 6.44 -0.85 -11.07
N GLN A 96 6.93 0.10 -11.86
CA GLN A 96 7.34 -0.24 -13.22
C GLN A 96 8.68 -0.96 -13.09
N GLY A 97 8.67 -2.27 -13.36
CA GLY A 97 9.79 -3.17 -13.09
C GLY A 97 11.14 -2.56 -13.45
N SER A 98 12.11 -2.74 -12.56
CA SER A 98 13.51 -2.49 -12.86
C SER A 98 13.85 -3.21 -14.16
N MET A 99 14.21 -2.47 -15.22
CA MET A 99 15.00 -3.09 -16.27
C MET A 99 16.19 -3.77 -15.58
N PRO A 100 16.42 -5.09 -15.78
CA PRO A 100 17.67 -5.68 -15.34
C PRO A 100 18.76 -4.86 -16.01
N ALA A 101 19.64 -4.26 -15.21
CA ALA A 101 20.78 -3.50 -15.69
C ALA A 101 21.45 -4.33 -16.77
N ARG A 102 21.37 -3.89 -18.03
CA ARG A 102 22.12 -4.50 -19.12
C ARG A 102 23.58 -4.46 -18.69
N ARG A 103 24.16 -5.62 -18.39
CA ARG A 103 25.60 -5.77 -18.24
C ARG A 103 26.19 -5.28 -19.55
N ALA A 104 26.88 -4.15 -19.52
CA ALA A 104 27.85 -3.83 -20.57
C ALA A 104 28.95 -4.90 -20.46
N SER A 105 29.09 -5.70 -21.52
CA SER A 105 30.24 -6.55 -21.79
C SER A 105 30.89 -6.03 -23.06
#